data_AF-A0A8I3AP19-F1
#
_entry.id   AF-A0A8I3AP19-F1
#
_cell.length_a   1.000
_cell.length_b   1.000
_cell.length_c   1.000
_cell.angle_alpha   90.00
_cell.angle_beta   90.00
_cell.angle_gamma   90.00
#
_symmetry.space_group_name_H-M   'P 1'
#
loop_
_entity.id
_entity.type
_entity.pdbx_description
1 polymer ?
#
loop_
_entity_poly.entity_id
_entity_poly.type
_entity_poly.pdbx_seq_one_letter_code
_entity_poly.pdbx_strand_id
1 'polypeptide(L)'
;MATFFIFPTGFNYAISYLERETVLRVLYENLQDKSPIQLSRRIMNVDHSGTDGVVVHCQDGTIVAGDVLVGCDGVNSLVRREMWRLSEHGKPQATPVSVRHDLKADFQCLFGLSTRTRGVNAGEMDVNFASGFSTMVIGGKDGRVFWFVFAKMDKTYTSPNIPKYSYQDAVEFANEYMDFTIKDGLKFSDLWQSRTSVTLAATEEAELKEWTWGRIACVGDNVHKMTPHMGAGGNAAMESAATLANELRKLGQAAEKTKIDLETVQMHLETYQRGRRDRTSAVCEASAQLARLQALDSVANKIIAFWILPTAGDLLVDVNCDMIIGAAKLDYIPTPERSVQGTMPFNPSLGLGKGESKLKRGFAGLPLLALSLFGPWLAEPSNLAMIDQLTPLFLSYDHASNSVRAWPYTGVLAASSGLDVMRFHLDFGIICAVVLFESSRRANVLTISSL
;
A
#
# COMPACT_ATOMS: atom_id res chain seq x y z
N MET A 1 14.81 -8.42 -16.69
CA MET A 1 13.44 -8.06 -17.11
C MET A 1 12.48 -9.03 -16.45
N ALA A 2 11.40 -8.54 -15.85
CA ALA A 2 10.31 -9.38 -15.37
C ALA A 2 9.02 -8.98 -16.11
N THR A 3 8.38 -9.93 -16.79
CA THR A 3 7.05 -9.75 -17.37
C THR A 3 6.02 -10.24 -16.38
N PHE A 4 5.09 -9.36 -16.02
CA PHE A 4 3.93 -9.67 -15.23
C PHE A 4 2.71 -9.67 -16.13
N PHE A 5 1.88 -10.71 -16.00
CA PHE A 5 0.53 -10.62 -16.50
C PHE A 5 -0.30 -9.83 -15.48
N ILE A 6 -1.06 -8.83 -15.93
CA ILE A 6 -1.85 -7.90 -15.10
C ILE A 6 -3.04 -8.61 -14.39
N PHE A 7 -3.03 -9.93 -14.30
CA PHE A 7 -4.09 -10.73 -13.68
C PHE A 7 -3.74 -11.13 -12.24
N PRO A 8 -4.29 -10.47 -11.21
CA PRO A 8 -4.67 -11.20 -10.01
C PRO A 8 -6.03 -11.84 -10.31
N THR A 9 -6.02 -13.09 -10.79
CA THR A 9 -7.25 -13.88 -11.02
C THR A 9 -8.08 -14.06 -9.75
N GLY A 10 -7.53 -13.74 -8.57
CA GLY A 10 -8.18 -13.97 -7.29
C GLY A 10 -9.30 -13.01 -6.91
N PHE A 11 -9.31 -11.74 -7.32
CA PHE A 11 -10.39 -10.82 -6.90
C PHE A 11 -11.62 -10.83 -7.81
N ASN A 12 -11.57 -11.59 -8.90
CA ASN A 12 -12.55 -11.56 -9.99
C ASN A 12 -12.70 -10.17 -10.66
N TYR A 13 -11.87 -9.18 -10.31
CA TYR A 13 -11.74 -7.88 -10.98
C TYR A 13 -10.44 -7.83 -11.79
N ALA A 14 -10.51 -7.27 -12.99
CA ALA A 14 -9.32 -6.98 -13.78
C ALA A 14 -8.67 -5.67 -13.33
N ILE A 15 -7.35 -5.65 -13.18
CA ILE A 15 -6.60 -4.40 -13.06
C ILE A 15 -6.72 -3.65 -14.39
N SER A 16 -7.09 -2.37 -14.31
CA SER A 16 -7.32 -1.53 -15.49
C SER A 16 -6.40 -0.32 -15.45
N TYR A 17 -5.68 -0.10 -16.55
CA TYR A 17 -4.92 1.13 -16.80
C TYR A 17 -5.71 2.04 -17.72
N LEU A 18 -5.94 3.25 -17.25
CA LEU A 18 -6.80 4.23 -17.91
C LEU A 18 -6.08 5.57 -17.99
N GLU A 19 -6.35 6.30 -19.06
CA GLU A 19 -5.97 7.70 -19.15
C GLU A 19 -6.69 8.51 -18.07
N ARG A 20 -5.94 9.40 -17.41
CA ARG A 20 -6.48 10.25 -16.35
C ARG A 20 -7.69 11.05 -16.83
N GLU A 21 -7.64 11.58 -18.05
CA GLU A 21 -8.76 12.31 -18.65
C GLU A 21 -10.01 11.43 -18.75
N THR A 22 -9.87 10.17 -19.18
CA THR A 22 -10.99 9.23 -19.27
C THR A 22 -11.61 8.97 -17.90
N VAL A 23 -10.79 8.78 -16.85
CA VAL A 23 -11.31 8.60 -15.48
C VAL A 23 -12.08 9.85 -15.03
N LEU A 24 -11.53 11.04 -15.22
CA LEU A 24 -12.20 12.30 -14.85
C LEU A 24 -13.50 12.51 -15.61
N ARG A 25 -13.51 12.23 -16.92
CA ARG A 25 -14.71 12.31 -17.75
C ARG A 25 -15.78 11.35 -17.27
N VAL A 26 -15.43 10.09 -17.04
CA VAL A 26 -16.37 9.07 -16.54
C VAL A 26 -16.94 9.49 -15.17
N LEU A 27 -16.10 9.97 -14.24
CA LEU A 27 -16.57 10.46 -12.95
C LEU A 27 -17.55 11.63 -13.11
N TYR A 28 -17.20 12.62 -13.93
CA TYR A 28 -18.03 13.80 -14.16
C TYR A 28 -19.36 13.45 -14.83
N GLU A 29 -19.34 12.64 -15.89
CA GLU A 29 -20.53 12.26 -16.65
C GLU A 29 -21.54 11.51 -15.78
N ASN A 30 -21.07 10.65 -14.86
CA ASN A 30 -21.91 9.84 -13.97
C ASN A 30 -22.47 10.61 -12.76
N LEU A 31 -22.07 11.86 -12.53
CA LEU A 31 -22.72 12.70 -11.50
C LEU A 31 -24.15 13.03 -11.92
N GLN A 32 -25.12 12.65 -11.08
CA GLN A 32 -26.54 12.89 -11.31
C GLN A 32 -26.86 14.40 -11.27
N ASP A 33 -26.27 15.11 -10.31
CA ASP A 33 -26.35 16.56 -10.21
C ASP A 33 -24.95 17.16 -10.36
N LYS A 34 -24.82 18.03 -11.37
CA LYS A 34 -23.58 18.76 -11.70
C LYS A 34 -23.62 20.21 -11.20
N SER A 35 -24.76 20.69 -10.69
CA SER A 35 -24.95 22.05 -10.21
C SER A 35 -24.00 22.47 -9.08
N PRO A 36 -23.52 21.58 -8.18
CA PRO A 36 -22.54 21.96 -7.16
C PRO A 36 -21.12 22.19 -7.71
N ILE A 37 -20.83 21.82 -8.97
CA ILE A 37 -19.50 21.99 -9.56
C ILE A 37 -19.37 23.41 -10.08
N GLN A 38 -18.54 24.20 -9.38
CA GLN A 38 -18.21 25.56 -9.78
C GLN A 38 -16.76 25.64 -10.22
N LEU A 39 -16.54 25.79 -11.53
CA LEU A 39 -15.21 25.96 -12.12
C LEU A 39 -14.70 27.40 -11.93
N SER A 40 -13.40 27.59 -12.14
CA SER A 40 -12.71 28.88 -12.01
C SER A 40 -12.78 29.52 -10.61
N ARG A 41 -13.15 28.75 -9.58
CA ARG A 41 -13.18 29.17 -8.17
C ARG A 41 -11.88 28.75 -7.47
N ARG A 42 -10.82 29.56 -7.58
CA ARG A 42 -9.56 29.30 -6.86
C ARG A 42 -9.68 29.81 -5.42
N ILE A 43 -9.52 28.92 -4.43
CA ILE A 43 -9.45 29.31 -3.02
C ILE A 43 -8.19 30.14 -2.77
N MET A 44 -8.32 31.22 -1.98
CA MET A 44 -7.23 32.11 -1.59
C MET A 44 -7.03 32.16 -0.07
N ASN A 45 -8.11 32.09 0.72
CA ASN A 45 -8.08 32.15 2.18
C ASN A 45 -9.21 31.29 2.77
N VAL A 46 -9.00 30.76 3.98
CA VAL A 46 -10.00 30.04 4.77
C VAL A 46 -10.14 30.70 6.14
N ASP A 47 -11.37 31.03 6.52
CA ASP A 47 -11.70 31.53 7.85
C ASP A 47 -12.40 30.44 8.67
N HIS A 48 -11.90 30.25 9.90
CA HIS A 48 -12.45 29.33 10.90
C HIS A 48 -12.44 30.02 12.28
N SER A 49 -12.99 31.24 12.35
CA SER A 49 -13.02 32.06 13.56
C SER A 49 -14.22 31.78 14.49
N GLY A 50 -15.25 31.07 14.00
CA GLY A 50 -16.44 30.68 14.77
C GLY A 50 -16.55 29.17 14.96
N THR A 51 -17.51 28.75 15.80
CA THR A 51 -17.81 27.33 16.05
C THR A 51 -18.78 26.73 15.03
N ASP A 52 -19.46 27.57 14.25
CA ASP A 52 -20.65 27.21 13.48
C ASP A 52 -20.38 26.74 12.05
N GLY A 53 -19.18 26.95 11.52
CA GLY A 53 -18.86 26.60 10.13
C GLY A 53 -17.47 27.05 9.72
N VAL A 54 -17.18 26.87 8.44
CA VAL A 54 -15.95 27.29 7.77
C VAL A 54 -16.29 28.12 6.55
N VAL A 55 -15.53 29.19 6.31
CA VAL A 55 -15.76 30.12 5.20
C VAL A 55 -14.55 30.15 4.28
N VAL A 56 -14.80 30.04 2.99
CA VAL A 56 -13.80 30.00 1.92
C VAL A 56 -13.91 31.27 1.09
N HIS A 57 -12.78 31.95 0.90
CA HIS A 57 -12.68 33.12 0.03
C HIS A 57 -11.98 32.74 -1.27
N CYS A 58 -12.63 33.04 -2.39
CA CYS A 58 -12.14 32.74 -3.73
C CYS A 58 -11.48 33.96 -4.38
N GLN A 59 -10.60 33.70 -5.35
CA GLN A 59 -9.84 34.72 -6.09
C GLN A 59 -10.73 35.74 -6.82
N ASP A 60 -11.91 35.31 -7.25
CA ASP A 60 -12.89 36.15 -7.94
C ASP A 60 -13.80 36.95 -6.98
N GLY A 61 -13.52 36.92 -5.68
CA GLY A 61 -14.30 37.59 -4.65
C GLY A 61 -15.49 36.79 -4.13
N THR A 62 -15.77 35.61 -4.68
CA THR A 62 -16.84 34.73 -4.17
C THR A 62 -16.50 34.24 -2.76
N ILE A 63 -17.51 34.24 -1.90
CA ILE A 63 -17.41 33.73 -0.53
C ILE A 63 -18.37 32.56 -0.39
N VAL A 64 -17.88 31.42 0.09
CA VAL A 64 -18.67 30.20 0.30
C VAL A 64 -18.57 29.78 1.75
N ALA A 65 -19.71 29.61 2.42
CA ALA A 65 -19.79 29.09 3.78
C ALA A 65 -20.30 27.64 3.77
N GLY A 66 -19.81 26.82 4.69
CA GLY A 66 -20.27 25.45 4.88
C GLY A 66 -19.89 24.87 6.23
N ASP A 67 -20.35 23.65 6.53
CA ASP A 67 -20.09 22.99 7.82
C ASP A 67 -18.70 22.33 7.89
N VAL A 68 -18.20 21.86 6.74
CA VAL A 68 -16.93 21.13 6.58
C VAL A 68 -16.25 21.58 5.29
N LEU A 69 -14.92 21.75 5.35
CA LEU A 69 -14.08 22.01 4.17
C LEU A 69 -13.20 20.79 3.91
N VAL A 70 -13.28 20.26 2.69
CA VAL A 70 -12.43 19.13 2.26
C VAL A 70 -11.41 19.60 1.22
N GLY A 71 -10.13 19.51 1.57
CA GLY A 71 -9.00 19.81 0.70
C GLY A 71 -8.64 18.64 -0.21
N CYS A 72 -9.06 18.71 -1.46
CA CYS A 72 -8.72 17.75 -2.53
C CYS A 72 -7.81 18.37 -3.62
N ASP A 73 -7.07 19.44 -3.29
CA ASP A 73 -6.30 20.28 -4.20
C ASP A 73 -4.82 19.85 -4.38
N GLY A 74 -4.53 18.57 -4.07
CA GLY A 74 -3.29 17.88 -4.44
C GLY A 74 -2.03 18.31 -3.68
N VAL A 75 -0.87 18.00 -4.25
CA VAL A 75 0.42 18.12 -3.57
C VAL A 75 0.78 19.54 -3.16
N ASN A 76 0.35 20.56 -3.92
CA ASN A 76 0.58 21.98 -3.65
C ASN A 76 -0.61 22.66 -2.94
N SER A 77 -1.38 21.88 -2.17
CA SER A 77 -2.63 22.30 -1.53
C SER A 77 -2.53 23.65 -0.80
N LEU A 78 -3.46 24.54 -1.12
CA LEU A 78 -3.70 25.77 -0.38
C LEU A 78 -4.58 25.50 0.85
N VAL A 79 -5.57 24.59 0.74
CA VAL A 79 -6.42 24.22 1.87
C VAL A 79 -5.59 23.69 3.04
N ARG A 80 -4.57 22.88 2.75
CA ARG A 80 -3.65 22.37 3.77
C ARG A 80 -2.80 23.45 4.41
N ARG A 81 -2.29 24.40 3.61
CA ARG A 81 -1.55 25.55 4.16
C ARG A 81 -2.42 26.36 5.11
N GLU A 82 -3.68 26.58 4.74
CA GLU A 82 -4.64 27.30 5.58
C GLU A 82 -5.04 26.51 6.83
N MET A 83 -5.26 25.19 6.70
CA MET A 83 -5.49 24.30 7.85
C MET A 83 -4.36 24.42 8.89
N TRP A 84 -3.11 24.43 8.42
CA TRP A 84 -1.94 24.61 9.28
C TRP A 84 -1.80 26.01 9.86
N ARG A 85 -2.10 27.05 9.08
CA ARG A 85 -2.10 28.44 9.56
C ARG A 85 -3.11 28.61 10.70
N LEU A 86 -4.31 28.06 10.52
CA LEU A 86 -5.38 28.14 11.50
C LEU A 86 -5.06 27.32 12.77
N SER A 87 -4.41 26.16 12.62
CA SER A 87 -4.04 25.34 13.78
C SER A 87 -3.01 25.97 14.71
N GLU A 88 -2.11 26.80 14.17
CA GLU A 88 -1.11 27.55 14.95
C GLU A 88 -1.73 28.64 15.80
N HIS A 89 -2.71 29.37 15.25
CA HIS A 89 -3.41 30.41 15.99
C HIS A 89 -4.24 29.84 17.14
N GLY A 90 -4.57 28.54 17.12
CA GLY A 90 -5.33 27.85 18.16
C GLY A 90 -4.51 27.22 19.28
N LYS A 91 -3.20 26.94 19.12
CA LYS A 91 -2.32 26.32 20.15
C LYS A 91 -0.82 26.69 19.98
N PRO A 92 -0.13 27.26 21.00
CA PRO A 92 1.31 27.57 20.95
C PRO A 92 2.28 26.36 20.87
N GLN A 93 1.78 25.12 20.95
CA GLN A 93 2.57 23.88 20.84
C GLN A 93 2.35 23.13 19.51
N ALA A 94 1.76 23.77 18.50
CA ALA A 94 1.65 23.18 17.17
C ALA A 94 3.07 22.94 16.58
N THR A 95 3.30 21.76 16.01
CA THR A 95 4.59 21.34 15.40
C THR A 95 5.14 22.46 14.51
N PRO A 96 6.35 23.02 14.66
CA PRO A 96 6.77 24.23 13.94
C PRO A 96 6.64 24.13 12.41
N VAL A 97 6.37 25.24 11.70
CA VAL A 97 6.30 25.34 10.21
C VAL A 97 7.49 24.68 9.50
N SER A 98 8.66 24.66 10.14
CA SER A 98 9.90 24.06 9.64
C SER A 98 9.85 22.53 9.51
N VAL A 99 8.88 21.84 10.12
CA VAL A 99 8.65 20.38 10.00
C VAL A 99 7.46 20.09 9.07
N ARG A 100 6.92 21.09 8.35
CA ARG A 100 5.65 21.01 7.60
C ARG A 100 5.81 21.01 6.08
N HIS A 101 7.04 20.99 5.59
CA HIS A 101 7.38 20.98 4.15
C HIS A 101 8.16 19.71 3.78
N ASP A 102 7.73 18.56 4.30
CA ASP A 102 8.39 17.25 4.13
C ASP A 102 8.19 16.63 2.73
N LEU A 103 7.86 17.44 1.72
CA LEU A 103 7.97 16.96 0.35
C LEU A 103 9.44 16.78 0.04
N LYS A 104 9.80 15.54 -0.23
CA LYS A 104 11.10 15.16 -0.74
C LYS A 104 10.95 14.45 -2.07
N ALA A 105 11.99 14.48 -2.89
CA ALA A 105 12.07 13.71 -4.11
C ALA A 105 13.47 13.08 -4.20
N ASP A 106 13.50 11.75 -4.16
CA ASP A 106 14.71 10.94 -4.41
C ASP A 106 14.78 10.45 -5.87
N PHE A 107 13.65 10.48 -6.57
CA PHE A 107 13.49 9.98 -7.94
C PHE A 107 12.78 11.01 -8.81
N GLN A 108 12.97 10.87 -10.12
CA GLN A 108 12.21 11.53 -11.17
C GLN A 108 11.61 10.48 -12.10
N CYS A 109 10.53 10.82 -12.77
CA CYS A 109 9.79 9.93 -13.64
C CYS A 109 9.46 10.63 -14.96
N LEU A 110 9.99 10.07 -16.05
CA LEU A 110 9.49 10.34 -17.38
C LEU A 110 8.37 9.34 -17.67
N PHE A 111 7.17 9.82 -17.94
CA PHE A 111 6.04 8.96 -18.24
C PHE A 111 5.27 9.47 -19.44
N GLY A 112 4.66 8.54 -20.16
CA GLY A 112 3.96 8.88 -21.38
C GLY A 112 3.02 7.81 -21.87
N LEU A 113 2.39 8.15 -22.98
CA LEU A 113 1.47 7.29 -23.72
C LEU A 113 2.02 7.14 -25.12
N SER A 114 1.87 5.95 -25.69
CA SER A 114 2.15 5.68 -27.09
C SER A 114 0.99 4.95 -27.75
N THR A 115 0.93 5.06 -29.07
CA THR A 115 0.07 4.19 -29.87
C THR A 115 0.62 2.76 -29.88
N ARG A 116 -0.07 1.87 -30.62
CA ARG A 116 0.29 0.46 -30.72
C ARG A 116 1.76 0.31 -31.09
N THR A 117 2.52 -0.30 -30.19
CA THR A 117 3.94 -0.58 -30.36
C THR A 117 4.14 -2.09 -30.47
N ARG A 118 4.97 -2.53 -31.42
CA ARG A 118 5.24 -3.95 -31.65
C ARG A 118 5.78 -4.59 -30.38
N GLY A 119 5.28 -5.78 -30.04
CA GLY A 119 5.71 -6.54 -28.88
C GLY A 119 5.01 -6.16 -27.57
N VAL A 120 4.21 -5.09 -27.53
CA VAL A 120 3.43 -4.73 -26.33
C VAL A 120 2.00 -5.23 -26.47
N ASN A 121 1.60 -6.25 -25.69
CA ASN A 121 0.25 -6.81 -25.75
C ASN A 121 -0.63 -6.28 -24.61
N ALA A 122 -1.93 -6.16 -24.89
CA ALA A 122 -2.91 -5.73 -23.88
C ALA A 122 -2.93 -6.70 -22.69
N GLY A 123 -2.85 -6.17 -21.47
CA GLY A 123 -2.83 -6.96 -20.24
C GLY A 123 -1.44 -7.43 -19.79
N GLU A 124 -0.38 -7.07 -20.52
CA GLU A 124 1.01 -7.31 -20.10
C GLU A 124 1.59 -6.06 -19.44
N MET A 125 2.38 -6.28 -18.39
CA MET A 125 3.24 -5.29 -17.77
C MET A 125 4.67 -5.80 -17.75
N ASP A 126 5.59 -5.07 -18.37
CA ASP A 126 7.01 -5.35 -18.37
C ASP A 126 7.72 -4.37 -17.43
N VAL A 127 8.46 -4.89 -16.44
CA VAL A 127 9.25 -4.08 -15.51
C VAL A 127 10.73 -4.45 -15.61
N ASN A 128 11.58 -3.45 -15.81
CA ASN A 128 13.03 -3.61 -15.88
C ASN A 128 13.68 -2.99 -14.64
N PHE A 129 14.55 -3.77 -14.00
CA PHE A 129 15.31 -3.35 -12.83
C PHE A 129 16.72 -3.02 -13.33
N ALA A 130 17.22 -1.82 -13.05
CA ALA A 130 18.53 -1.37 -13.48
C ALA A 130 19.20 -0.53 -12.40
N SER A 131 20.52 -0.36 -12.51
CA SER A 131 21.28 0.39 -11.50
C SER A 131 20.97 1.87 -11.64
N GLY A 132 20.29 2.45 -10.65
CA GLY A 132 19.92 3.87 -10.62
C GLY A 132 18.65 4.22 -11.40
N PHE A 133 18.00 3.27 -12.08
CA PHE A 133 16.74 3.53 -12.79
C PHE A 133 15.93 2.24 -12.99
N SER A 134 14.68 2.38 -13.39
CA SER A 134 13.82 1.28 -13.82
C SER A 134 12.87 1.72 -14.92
N THR A 135 12.33 0.77 -15.67
CA THR A 135 11.27 1.04 -16.65
C THR A 135 10.04 0.20 -16.35
N MET A 136 8.87 0.73 -16.64
CA MET A 136 7.60 0.01 -16.60
C MET A 136 6.83 0.29 -17.88
N VAL A 137 6.44 -0.75 -18.60
CA VAL A 137 5.68 -0.66 -19.86
C VAL A 137 4.44 -1.52 -19.74
N ILE A 138 3.29 -0.95 -20.09
CA ILE A 138 1.98 -1.54 -19.85
C ILE A 138 1.19 -1.50 -21.14
N GLY A 139 0.76 -2.67 -21.61
CA GLY A 139 -0.17 -2.77 -22.72
C GLY A 139 -1.61 -2.52 -22.27
N GLY A 140 -2.17 -1.40 -22.69
CA GLY A 140 -3.58 -1.06 -22.55
C GLY A 140 -4.46 -1.67 -23.64
N LYS A 141 -5.77 -1.47 -23.50
CA LYS A 141 -6.75 -1.83 -24.53
C LYS A 141 -6.57 -0.97 -25.78
N ASP A 142 -7.10 -1.46 -26.90
CA ASP A 142 -7.13 -0.76 -28.19
C ASP A 142 -5.75 -0.31 -28.71
N GLY A 143 -4.70 -1.00 -28.28
CA GLY A 143 -3.32 -0.69 -28.66
C GLY A 143 -2.73 0.53 -27.95
N ARG A 144 -3.33 1.03 -26.87
CA ARG A 144 -2.70 2.05 -26.02
C ARG A 144 -1.53 1.45 -25.27
N VAL A 145 -0.42 2.18 -25.16
CA VAL A 145 0.74 1.76 -24.37
C VAL A 145 1.06 2.84 -23.36
N PHE A 146 1.16 2.46 -22.08
CA PHE A 146 1.61 3.34 -21.00
C PHE A 146 3.04 2.97 -20.67
N TRP A 147 3.92 3.95 -20.53
CA TRP A 147 5.31 3.68 -20.20
C TRP A 147 5.86 4.70 -19.22
N PHE A 148 6.83 4.25 -18.43
CA PHE A 148 7.48 4.99 -17.37
C PHE A 148 8.96 4.65 -17.36
N VAL A 149 9.80 5.67 -17.20
CA VAL A 149 11.22 5.58 -16.89
C VAL A 149 11.42 6.30 -15.56
N PHE A 150 11.70 5.54 -14.50
CA PHE A 150 12.00 6.06 -13.18
C PHE A 150 13.51 6.14 -13.02
N ALA A 151 14.05 7.29 -12.64
CA ALA A 151 15.48 7.43 -12.42
C ALA A 151 15.75 8.07 -11.06
N LYS A 152 16.77 7.55 -10.37
CA LYS A 152 17.26 8.14 -9.13
C LYS A 152 17.92 9.48 -9.44
N MET A 153 17.65 10.47 -8.61
CA MET A 153 18.24 11.79 -8.71
C MET A 153 19.65 11.80 -8.11
N ASP A 154 20.45 12.81 -8.43
CA ASP A 154 21.81 13.01 -7.90
C ASP A 154 21.82 13.18 -6.37
N LYS A 155 20.74 13.74 -5.82
CA LYS A 155 20.51 13.91 -4.40
C LYS A 155 19.02 13.94 -4.09
N THR A 156 18.70 13.86 -2.79
CA THR A 156 17.36 14.16 -2.31
C THR A 156 17.08 15.65 -2.43
N TYR A 157 16.03 16.01 -3.15
CA TYR A 157 15.50 17.38 -3.18
C TYR A 157 14.39 17.53 -2.17
N THR A 158 14.29 18.69 -1.53
CA THR A 158 13.22 19.04 -0.59
C THR A 158 12.53 20.33 -1.01
N SER A 159 11.25 20.47 -0.68
CA SER A 159 10.50 21.70 -0.93
C SER A 159 11.19 22.90 -0.26
N PRO A 160 11.27 24.08 -0.93
CA PRO A 160 10.67 24.42 -2.22
C PRO A 160 11.56 24.14 -3.44
N ASN A 161 12.71 23.49 -3.25
CA ASN A 161 13.75 23.34 -4.27
C ASN A 161 13.57 22.10 -5.17
N ILE A 162 12.42 21.44 -5.11
CA ILE A 162 12.12 20.30 -5.99
C ILE A 162 12.03 20.80 -7.43
N PRO A 163 12.77 20.18 -8.37
CA PRO A 163 12.84 20.67 -9.75
C PRO A 163 11.50 20.52 -10.47
N LYS A 164 11.26 21.46 -11.37
CA LYS A 164 10.16 21.43 -12.34
C LYS A 164 10.74 21.33 -13.72
N TYR A 165 10.11 20.54 -14.57
CA TYR A 165 10.63 20.19 -15.88
C TYR A 165 9.74 20.76 -16.98
N SER A 166 10.39 21.28 -18.01
CA SER A 166 9.79 21.62 -19.27
C SER A 166 9.69 20.39 -20.18
N TYR A 167 9.06 20.57 -21.34
CA TYR A 167 9.07 19.55 -22.39
C TYR A 167 10.48 19.26 -22.90
N GLN A 168 11.35 20.28 -22.98
CA GLN A 168 12.71 20.11 -23.48
C GLN A 168 13.54 19.25 -22.52
N ASP A 169 13.41 19.47 -21.22
CA ASP A 169 14.05 18.62 -20.20
C ASP A 169 13.61 17.15 -20.32
N ALA A 170 12.32 16.92 -20.63
CA ALA A 170 11.79 15.58 -20.86
C ALA A 170 12.41 14.90 -22.10
N VAL A 171 12.67 15.65 -23.17
CA VAL A 171 13.35 15.16 -24.38
C VAL A 171 14.80 14.82 -24.08
N GLU A 172 15.51 15.70 -23.38
CA GLU A 172 16.92 15.49 -23.00
C GLU A 172 17.08 14.27 -22.11
N PHE A 173 16.25 14.15 -21.08
CA PHE A 173 16.20 12.97 -20.23
C PHE A 173 15.91 11.69 -21.03
N ALA A 174 14.94 11.73 -21.97
CA ALA A 174 14.61 10.56 -22.78
C ALA A 174 15.78 10.08 -23.66
N ASN A 175 16.64 10.99 -24.14
CA ASN A 175 17.76 10.66 -25.02
C ASN A 175 18.76 9.70 -24.35
N GLU A 176 18.91 9.76 -23.02
CA GLU A 176 19.79 8.87 -22.25
C GLU A 176 19.34 7.40 -22.31
N TYR A 177 18.06 7.16 -22.57
CA TYR A 177 17.45 5.83 -22.50
C TYR A 177 17.05 5.26 -23.86
N MET A 178 17.25 5.96 -24.98
CA MET A 178 16.75 5.55 -26.32
C MET A 178 17.20 4.14 -26.74
N ASP A 179 18.42 3.76 -26.39
CA ASP A 179 19.00 2.47 -26.70
C ASP A 179 18.70 1.38 -25.67
N PHE A 180 18.05 1.73 -24.56
CA PHE A 180 17.68 0.77 -23.54
C PHE A 180 16.69 -0.26 -24.10
N THR A 181 17.01 -1.53 -23.88
CA THR A 181 16.17 -2.66 -24.31
C THR A 181 15.13 -2.92 -23.21
N ILE A 182 13.87 -2.68 -23.52
CA ILE A 182 12.74 -3.00 -22.64
C ILE A 182 12.56 -4.51 -22.59
N LYS A 183 12.48 -5.14 -23.76
CA LYS A 183 12.43 -6.59 -23.92
C LYS A 183 12.93 -7.01 -25.29
N ASP A 184 13.03 -8.32 -25.51
CA ASP A 184 13.50 -8.86 -26.79
C ASP A 184 12.72 -8.26 -27.96
N GLY A 185 13.43 -7.52 -28.82
CA GLY A 185 12.85 -6.85 -29.98
C GLY A 185 12.08 -5.56 -29.71
N LEU A 186 12.17 -4.99 -28.51
CA LEU A 186 11.56 -3.70 -28.13
C LEU A 186 12.56 -2.82 -27.36
N LYS A 187 12.92 -1.67 -27.96
CA LYS A 187 13.70 -0.61 -27.29
C LYS A 187 12.79 0.52 -26.81
N PHE A 188 13.31 1.34 -25.91
CA PHE A 188 12.62 2.56 -25.49
C PHE A 188 12.40 3.55 -26.65
N SER A 189 13.32 3.62 -27.60
CA SER A 189 13.16 4.44 -28.82
C SER A 189 11.91 4.10 -29.64
N ASP A 190 11.48 2.83 -29.68
CA ASP A 190 10.25 2.42 -30.38
C ASP A 190 8.99 3.01 -29.71
N LEU A 191 8.98 3.02 -28.36
CA LEU A 191 7.92 3.64 -27.57
C LEU A 191 7.95 5.17 -27.75
N TRP A 192 9.14 5.76 -27.72
CA TRP A 192 9.31 7.21 -27.87
C TRP A 192 8.85 7.74 -29.22
N GLN A 193 9.15 7.04 -30.31
CA GLN A 193 8.76 7.43 -31.67
C GLN A 193 7.24 7.44 -31.86
N SER A 194 6.53 6.55 -31.18
CA SER A 194 5.07 6.40 -31.26
C SER A 194 4.31 7.14 -30.14
N ARG A 195 4.99 8.00 -29.37
CA ARG A 195 4.40 8.70 -28.22
C ARG A 195 3.32 9.69 -28.65
N THR A 196 2.23 9.73 -27.91
CA THR A 196 1.16 10.72 -28.04
C THR A 196 1.21 11.77 -26.93
N SER A 197 1.82 11.45 -25.79
CA SER A 197 2.02 12.39 -24.69
C SER A 197 3.26 12.02 -23.88
N VAL A 198 3.90 13.01 -23.27
CA VAL A 198 5.04 12.82 -22.37
C VAL A 198 5.08 13.90 -21.30
N THR A 199 5.45 13.52 -20.08
CA THR A 199 5.73 14.41 -18.96
C THR A 199 6.93 13.89 -18.20
N LEU A 200 7.83 14.79 -17.81
CA LEU A 200 8.87 14.55 -16.81
C LEU A 200 8.47 15.24 -15.51
N ALA A 201 8.55 14.53 -14.39
CA ALA A 201 8.27 15.09 -13.08
C ALA A 201 9.17 14.49 -12.00
N ALA A 202 9.55 15.31 -11.01
CA ALA A 202 10.10 14.78 -9.78
C ALA A 202 9.01 13.96 -9.07
N THR A 203 9.35 12.80 -8.52
CA THR A 203 8.41 11.98 -7.76
C THR A 203 8.42 12.43 -6.32
N GLU A 204 7.62 13.44 -6.04
CA GLU A 204 7.44 13.94 -4.67
C GLU A 204 6.87 12.85 -3.77
N GLU A 205 7.37 12.80 -2.53
CA GLU A 205 6.92 11.91 -1.47
C GLU A 205 6.67 12.75 -0.21
N ALA A 206 5.53 12.55 0.42
CA ALA A 206 5.22 13.12 1.72
C ALA A 206 4.13 12.30 2.41
N GLU A 207 4.31 12.06 3.70
CA GLU A 207 3.28 11.49 4.55
C GLU A 207 3.07 12.39 5.76
N LEU A 208 1.91 13.03 5.82
CA LEU A 208 1.59 13.95 6.89
C LEU A 208 0.99 13.21 8.08
N LYS A 209 1.35 13.66 9.29
CA LYS A 209 0.79 13.11 10.53
C LYS A 209 -0.62 13.61 10.81
N GLU A 210 -0.89 14.86 10.44
CA GLU A 210 -2.17 15.54 10.68
C GLU A 210 -2.89 15.78 9.36
N TRP A 211 -4.07 15.18 9.21
CA TRP A 211 -4.89 15.28 8.00
C TRP A 211 -6.11 16.18 8.23
N THR A 212 -6.44 16.43 9.48
CA THR A 212 -7.66 17.14 9.87
C THR A 212 -7.38 18.17 10.95
N TRP A 213 -8.07 19.30 10.92
CA TRP A 213 -8.08 20.28 12.00
C TRP A 213 -9.36 21.10 11.96
N GLY A 214 -10.00 21.29 13.12
CA GLY A 214 -11.30 21.96 13.20
C GLY A 214 -12.32 21.30 12.27
N ARG A 215 -12.94 22.10 11.39
CA ARG A 215 -13.88 21.66 10.35
C ARG A 215 -13.21 21.33 9.00
N ILE A 216 -11.88 21.18 8.97
CA ILE A 216 -11.11 20.99 7.74
C ILE A 216 -10.52 19.58 7.70
N ALA A 217 -10.66 18.90 6.56
CA ALA A 217 -10.02 17.61 6.29
C ALA A 217 -9.29 17.64 4.94
N CYS A 218 -8.12 17.00 4.86
CA CYS A 218 -7.34 16.88 3.64
C CYS A 218 -7.32 15.43 3.13
N VAL A 219 -7.37 15.24 1.81
CA VAL A 219 -7.55 13.94 1.16
C VAL A 219 -6.58 13.74 -0.01
N GLY A 220 -6.11 12.51 -0.20
CA GLY A 220 -5.28 12.12 -1.36
C GLY A 220 -3.85 12.63 -1.28
N ASP A 221 -3.29 13.02 -2.43
CA ASP A 221 -1.97 13.66 -2.58
C ASP A 221 -1.78 14.89 -1.69
N ASN A 222 -2.85 15.40 -1.10
CA ASN A 222 -2.80 16.45 -0.09
C ASN A 222 -2.10 16.00 1.22
N VAL A 223 -2.23 14.73 1.61
CA VAL A 223 -1.72 14.21 2.89
C VAL A 223 -0.81 13.00 2.76
N HIS A 224 -0.92 12.26 1.65
CA HIS A 224 -0.14 11.04 1.41
C HIS A 224 0.33 10.97 -0.04
N LYS A 225 1.39 11.72 -0.34
CA LYS A 225 2.04 11.65 -1.64
C LYS A 225 3.07 10.52 -1.64
N MET A 226 2.95 9.62 -2.61
CA MET A 226 3.83 8.46 -2.75
C MET A 226 4.42 8.40 -4.16
N THR A 227 5.52 7.66 -4.31
CA THR A 227 6.09 7.39 -5.62
C THR A 227 5.12 6.59 -6.50
N PRO A 228 5.16 6.74 -7.83
CA PRO A 228 4.26 6.05 -8.75
C PRO A 228 4.53 4.55 -8.95
N HIS A 229 5.60 3.99 -8.40
CA HIS A 229 6.08 2.62 -8.71
C HIS A 229 5.05 1.52 -8.45
N MET A 230 4.17 1.68 -7.45
CA MET A 230 3.09 0.73 -7.17
C MET A 230 1.76 1.08 -7.87
N GLY A 231 1.65 2.23 -8.53
CA GLY A 231 0.38 2.71 -9.08
C GLY A 231 -0.72 2.95 -8.03
N ALA A 232 -0.35 3.08 -6.76
CA ALA A 232 -1.31 3.07 -5.64
C ALA A 232 -1.93 4.44 -5.32
N GLY A 233 -1.31 5.56 -5.72
CA GLY A 233 -1.75 6.90 -5.29
C GLY A 233 -3.22 7.23 -5.61
N GLY A 234 -3.65 6.99 -6.85
CA GLY A 234 -5.05 7.22 -7.24
C GLY A 234 -6.04 6.31 -6.50
N ASN A 235 -5.66 5.05 -6.30
CA ASN A 235 -6.45 4.07 -5.54
C ASN A 235 -6.56 4.47 -4.06
N ALA A 236 -5.45 4.89 -3.44
CA ALA A 236 -5.41 5.37 -2.07
C ALA A 236 -6.25 6.65 -1.87
N ALA A 237 -6.28 7.55 -2.87
CA ALA A 237 -7.14 8.73 -2.85
C ALA A 237 -8.63 8.35 -2.92
N MET A 238 -9.00 7.37 -3.76
CA MET A 238 -10.36 6.84 -3.83
C MET A 238 -10.79 6.16 -2.52
N GLU A 239 -9.90 5.38 -1.90
CA GLU A 239 -10.15 4.78 -0.58
C GLU A 239 -10.34 5.84 0.50
N SER A 240 -9.49 6.88 0.54
CA SER A 240 -9.64 7.99 1.48
C SER A 240 -10.94 8.76 1.26
N ALA A 241 -11.34 8.98 0.01
CA ALA A 241 -12.63 9.59 -0.31
C ALA A 241 -13.81 8.73 0.18
N ALA A 242 -13.74 7.40 0.04
CA ALA A 242 -14.77 6.50 0.52
C ALA A 242 -14.91 6.53 2.05
N THR A 243 -13.79 6.44 2.78
CA THR A 243 -13.80 6.55 4.24
C THR A 243 -14.33 7.89 4.72
N LEU A 244 -13.91 9.00 4.10
CA LEU A 244 -14.41 10.32 4.45
C LEU A 244 -15.91 10.45 4.15
N ALA A 245 -16.39 9.92 3.01
CA ALA A 245 -17.81 9.93 2.66
C ALA A 245 -18.67 9.16 3.66
N ASN A 246 -18.16 8.06 4.25
CA ASN A 246 -18.86 7.35 5.32
C ASN A 246 -19.05 8.23 6.56
N GLU A 247 -18.00 8.96 6.97
CA GLU A 247 -18.07 9.87 8.12
C GLU A 247 -18.94 11.10 7.84
N LEU A 248 -18.84 11.69 6.64
CA LEU A 248 -19.68 12.81 6.22
C LEU A 248 -21.17 12.42 6.14
N ARG A 249 -21.49 11.18 5.75
CA ARG A 249 -22.88 10.70 5.78
C ARG A 249 -23.41 10.59 7.21
N LYS A 250 -22.61 10.07 8.15
CA LYS A 250 -22.99 10.00 9.57
C LYS A 250 -23.22 11.40 10.14
N LEU A 251 -22.35 12.35 9.79
CA LEU A 251 -22.53 13.76 10.11
C LEU A 251 -23.84 14.31 9.52
N GLY A 252 -24.11 14.11 8.23
CA GLY A 252 -25.36 14.55 7.60
C GLY A 252 -26.62 14.03 8.30
N GLN A 253 -26.63 12.75 8.69
CA GLN A 253 -27.73 12.15 9.46
C GLN A 253 -27.88 12.73 10.88
N ALA A 254 -26.79 13.17 11.50
CA ALA A 254 -26.83 13.88 12.77
C ALA A 254 -27.36 15.31 12.60
N ALA A 255 -26.97 16.00 11.51
CA ALA A 255 -27.43 17.35 11.15
C ALA A 255 -28.94 17.44 10.97
N GLU A 256 -29.59 16.39 10.46
CA GLU A 256 -31.05 16.34 10.31
C GLU A 256 -31.80 16.46 11.65
N LYS A 257 -31.15 16.09 12.77
CA LYS A 257 -31.77 16.07 14.10
C LYS A 257 -31.46 17.33 14.90
N THR A 258 -30.23 17.83 14.78
CA THR A 258 -29.73 18.98 15.53
C THR A 258 -28.57 19.63 14.80
N LYS A 259 -28.32 20.91 15.10
CA LYS A 259 -27.12 21.61 14.64
C LYS A 259 -25.88 20.84 15.12
N ILE A 260 -24.95 20.58 14.20
CA ILE A 260 -23.71 19.86 14.52
C ILE A 260 -22.67 20.83 15.09
N ASP A 261 -22.25 20.60 16.32
CA ASP A 261 -21.17 21.34 16.95
C ASP A 261 -19.79 20.98 16.39
N LEU A 262 -18.79 21.80 16.74
CA LEU A 262 -17.42 21.62 16.28
C LEU A 262 -16.83 20.28 16.75
N GLU A 263 -17.11 19.87 17.98
CA GLU A 263 -16.56 18.65 18.59
C GLU A 263 -17.02 17.40 17.84
N THR A 264 -18.31 17.34 17.48
CA THR A 264 -18.87 16.25 16.68
C THR A 264 -18.22 16.19 15.29
N VAL A 265 -18.03 17.33 14.63
CA VAL A 265 -17.32 17.35 13.34
C VAL A 265 -15.88 16.85 13.49
N GLN A 266 -15.13 17.36 14.47
CA GLN A 266 -13.75 16.93 14.71
C GLN A 266 -13.65 15.43 14.96
N MET A 267 -14.53 14.87 15.80
CA MET A 267 -14.56 13.45 16.11
C MET A 267 -14.74 12.58 14.84
N HIS A 268 -15.64 12.97 13.94
CA HIS A 268 -15.85 12.25 12.67
C HIS A 268 -14.66 12.38 11.72
N LEU A 269 -14.07 13.58 11.60
CA LEU A 269 -12.89 13.80 10.76
C LEU A 269 -11.65 13.03 11.29
N GLU A 270 -11.44 13.01 12.61
CA GLU A 270 -10.38 12.22 13.25
C GLU A 270 -10.60 10.71 13.08
N THR A 271 -11.87 10.26 13.08
CA THR A 271 -12.22 8.86 12.77
C THR A 271 -11.83 8.50 11.34
N TYR A 272 -12.06 9.39 10.37
CA TYR A 272 -11.57 9.22 8.99
C TYR A 272 -10.04 9.07 8.95
N GLN A 273 -9.30 9.98 9.59
CA GLN A 273 -7.83 9.94 9.61
C GLN A 273 -7.33 8.63 10.22
N ARG A 274 -7.87 8.25 11.39
CA ARG A 274 -7.50 7.01 12.08
C ARG A 274 -7.78 5.76 11.25
N GLY A 275 -8.93 5.71 10.58
CA GLY A 275 -9.32 4.57 9.73
C GLY A 275 -8.42 4.38 8.50
N ARG A 276 -7.70 5.42 8.07
CA ARG A 276 -6.85 5.39 6.88
C ARG A 276 -5.35 5.37 7.18
N ARG A 277 -4.91 5.88 8.34
CA ARG A 277 -3.50 6.13 8.68
C ARG A 277 -2.62 4.90 8.43
N ASP A 278 -2.83 3.82 9.16
CA ASP A 278 -1.94 2.65 9.13
C ASP A 278 -1.79 2.06 7.73
N ARG A 279 -2.91 1.90 7.02
CA ARG A 279 -2.93 1.37 5.65
C ARG A 279 -2.22 2.31 4.67
N THR A 280 -2.42 3.61 4.81
CA THR A 280 -1.79 4.60 3.94
C THR A 280 -0.28 4.66 4.19
N SER A 281 0.15 4.66 5.45
CA SER A 281 1.57 4.58 5.82
C SER A 281 2.22 3.34 5.22
N ALA A 282 1.57 2.17 5.34
CA ALA A 282 2.07 0.92 4.78
C ALA A 282 2.20 0.96 3.24
N VAL A 283 1.25 1.60 2.54
CA VAL A 283 1.32 1.78 1.08
C VAL A 283 2.43 2.74 0.68
N CYS A 284 2.59 3.87 1.39
CA CYS A 284 3.68 4.82 1.15
C CYS A 284 5.04 4.15 1.34
N GLU A 285 5.23 3.41 2.43
CA GLU A 285 6.46 2.70 2.72
C GLU A 285 6.75 1.62 1.67
N ALA A 286 5.76 0.80 1.32
CA ALA A 286 5.92 -0.24 0.31
C ALA A 286 6.32 0.36 -1.05
N SER A 287 5.74 1.51 -1.44
CA SER A 287 6.06 2.15 -2.72
C SER A 287 7.47 2.75 -2.72
N ALA A 288 7.87 3.33 -1.59
CA ALA A 288 9.22 3.83 -1.39
C ALA A 288 10.27 2.70 -1.43
N GLN A 289 9.97 1.54 -0.83
CA GLN A 289 10.85 0.38 -0.87
C GLN A 289 10.92 -0.22 -2.29
N LEU A 290 9.78 -0.32 -2.99
CA LEU A 290 9.74 -0.84 -4.36
C LEU A 290 10.55 0.04 -5.32
N ALA A 291 10.48 1.37 -5.19
CA ALA A 291 11.29 2.30 -5.97
C ALA A 291 12.80 1.99 -5.87
N ARG A 292 13.29 1.85 -4.64
CA ARG A 292 14.71 1.56 -4.36
C ARG A 292 15.11 0.15 -4.80
N LEU A 293 14.19 -0.81 -4.70
CA LEU A 293 14.41 -2.17 -5.17
C LEU A 293 14.54 -2.21 -6.69
N GLN A 294 13.63 -1.57 -7.43
CA GLN A 294 13.66 -1.53 -8.88
C GLN A 294 14.89 -0.78 -9.43
N ALA A 295 15.33 0.27 -8.74
CA ALA A 295 16.55 1.00 -9.08
C ALA A 295 17.85 0.34 -8.55
N LEU A 296 17.77 -0.86 -7.97
CA LEU A 296 18.91 -1.62 -7.44
C LEU A 296 19.80 -0.80 -6.50
N ASP A 297 19.17 0.02 -5.66
CA ASP A 297 19.82 1.14 -4.96
C ASP A 297 20.83 0.74 -3.87
N SER A 298 20.86 -0.54 -3.51
CA SER A 298 21.79 -1.08 -2.52
C SER A 298 22.24 -2.48 -2.91
N VAL A 299 23.32 -2.96 -2.28
CA VAL A 299 23.76 -4.36 -2.43
C VAL A 299 22.65 -5.32 -2.00
N ALA A 300 21.92 -5.00 -0.93
CA ALA A 300 20.77 -5.79 -0.49
C ALA A 300 19.65 -5.82 -1.57
N ASN A 301 19.35 -4.69 -2.21
CA ASN A 301 18.35 -4.64 -3.29
C ASN A 301 18.79 -5.46 -4.50
N LYS A 302 20.08 -5.45 -4.85
CA LYS A 302 20.64 -6.33 -5.88
C LYS A 302 20.46 -7.80 -5.50
N ILE A 303 20.76 -8.16 -4.24
CA ILE A 303 20.57 -9.51 -3.72
C ILE A 303 19.10 -9.95 -3.85
N ILE A 304 18.18 -9.10 -3.41
CA ILE A 304 16.74 -9.37 -3.49
C ILE A 304 16.32 -9.53 -4.95
N ALA A 305 16.70 -8.60 -5.83
CA ALA A 305 16.23 -8.58 -7.22
C ALA A 305 16.72 -9.77 -8.05
N PHE A 306 17.97 -10.19 -7.90
CA PHE A 306 18.55 -11.23 -8.77
C PHE A 306 18.55 -12.64 -8.17
N TRP A 307 18.45 -12.79 -6.85
CA TRP A 307 18.53 -14.12 -6.22
C TRP A 307 17.26 -14.50 -5.46
N ILE A 308 16.55 -13.54 -4.88
CA ILE A 308 15.32 -13.81 -4.11
C ILE A 308 14.10 -13.76 -5.01
N LEU A 309 13.85 -12.63 -5.70
CA LEU A 309 12.65 -12.46 -6.53
C LEU A 309 12.44 -13.59 -7.57
N PRO A 310 13.47 -14.05 -8.31
CA PRO A 310 13.27 -15.12 -9.30
C PRO A 310 12.85 -16.46 -8.68
N THR A 311 13.12 -16.67 -7.38
CA THR A 311 12.80 -17.90 -6.66
C THR A 311 11.63 -17.73 -5.68
N ALA A 312 11.10 -16.51 -5.55
CA ALA A 312 10.08 -16.14 -4.57
C ALA A 312 8.64 -16.48 -5.00
N GLY A 313 8.44 -17.19 -6.11
CA GLY A 313 7.12 -17.61 -6.59
C GLY A 313 6.14 -16.44 -6.70
N ASP A 314 5.03 -16.52 -5.98
CA ASP A 314 3.93 -15.56 -6.03
C ASP A 314 4.14 -14.30 -5.18
N LEU A 315 5.32 -14.07 -4.59
CA LEU A 315 5.55 -12.94 -3.66
C LEU A 315 5.07 -11.58 -4.18
N LEU A 316 5.34 -11.26 -5.45
CA LEU A 316 4.91 -9.98 -6.05
C LEU A 316 3.40 -9.96 -6.31
N VAL A 317 2.79 -11.12 -6.58
CA VAL A 317 1.34 -11.25 -6.70
C VAL A 317 0.71 -11.04 -5.32
N ASP A 318 1.22 -11.69 -4.27
CA ASP A 318 0.75 -11.56 -2.89
C ASP A 318 0.78 -10.10 -2.42
N VAL A 319 1.88 -9.38 -2.66
CA VAL A 319 2.00 -7.95 -2.32
C VAL A 319 0.94 -7.11 -3.05
N ASN A 320 0.70 -7.37 -4.34
CA ASN A 320 -0.37 -6.70 -5.07
C ASN A 320 -1.76 -7.03 -4.52
N CYS A 321 -1.94 -8.23 -3.97
CA CYS A 321 -3.22 -8.67 -3.45
C CYS A 321 -3.48 -8.12 -2.04
N ASP A 322 -2.46 -8.05 -1.19
CA ASP A 322 -2.51 -7.37 0.10
C ASP A 322 -2.79 -5.87 -0.04
N MET A 323 -2.36 -5.27 -1.15
CA MET A 323 -2.76 -3.92 -1.54
C MET A 323 -4.26 -3.79 -1.82
N ILE A 324 -4.99 -4.84 -2.18
CA ILE A 324 -6.38 -4.73 -2.66
C ILE A 324 -7.39 -5.23 -1.61
N ILE A 325 -7.13 -6.38 -0.98
CA ILE A 325 -8.13 -7.16 -0.22
C ILE A 325 -8.82 -6.39 0.93
N GLY A 326 -8.09 -5.46 1.56
CA GLY A 326 -8.54 -4.68 2.73
C GLY A 326 -8.88 -3.22 2.42
N ALA A 327 -9.15 -2.88 1.16
CA ALA A 327 -9.49 -1.51 0.75
C ALA A 327 -10.77 -0.98 1.44
N ALA A 328 -10.81 0.33 1.67
CA ALA A 328 -12.01 0.98 2.19
C ALA A 328 -13.18 0.89 1.18
N LYS A 329 -14.40 0.72 1.70
CA LYS A 329 -15.64 0.74 0.91
C LYS A 329 -16.63 1.76 1.47
N LEU A 330 -17.65 2.08 0.69
CA LEU A 330 -18.79 2.83 1.18
C LEU A 330 -19.67 1.90 2.04
N ASP A 331 -19.95 2.30 3.29
CA ASP A 331 -20.65 1.45 4.27
C ASP A 331 -22.13 1.26 3.93
N TYR A 332 -22.67 2.19 3.14
CA TYR A 332 -24.09 2.31 2.81
C TYR A 332 -24.43 1.82 1.40
N ILE A 333 -23.47 1.23 0.69
CA ILE A 333 -23.69 0.56 -0.59
C ILE A 333 -23.38 -0.93 -0.37
N PRO A 334 -24.24 -1.85 -0.88
CA PRO A 334 -23.97 -3.27 -0.78
C PRO A 334 -22.63 -3.62 -1.41
N THR A 335 -21.90 -4.54 -0.77
CA THR A 335 -20.67 -5.09 -1.32
C THR A 335 -21.02 -5.85 -2.61
N PRO A 336 -20.37 -5.56 -3.76
CA PRO A 336 -20.69 -6.25 -5.01
C PRO A 336 -20.43 -7.76 -4.91
N GLU A 337 -21.36 -8.61 -5.35
CA GLU A 337 -21.21 -10.07 -5.30
C GLU A 337 -19.89 -10.57 -5.92
N ARG A 338 -19.48 -9.90 -7.01
CA ARG A 338 -18.24 -10.22 -7.71
C ARG A 338 -17.00 -10.13 -6.82
N SER A 339 -16.99 -9.26 -5.80
CA SER A 339 -15.82 -9.09 -4.92
C SER A 339 -15.62 -10.22 -3.92
N VAL A 340 -16.59 -11.13 -3.76
CA VAL A 340 -16.50 -12.24 -2.80
C VAL A 340 -16.48 -13.63 -3.48
N GLN A 341 -16.62 -13.68 -4.80
CA GLN A 341 -16.68 -14.93 -5.58
C GLN A 341 -15.32 -15.37 -6.14
N GLY A 342 -14.28 -14.57 -6.01
CA GLY A 342 -12.94 -14.91 -6.49
C GLY A 342 -12.14 -15.77 -5.49
N THR A 343 -10.98 -16.29 -5.91
CA THR A 343 -10.10 -17.10 -5.02
C THR A 343 -9.47 -16.29 -3.89
N MET A 344 -9.52 -14.96 -3.98
CA MET A 344 -9.24 -14.02 -2.90
C MET A 344 -10.43 -13.09 -2.70
N PRO A 345 -11.41 -13.51 -1.88
CA PRO A 345 -12.56 -12.67 -1.58
C PRO A 345 -12.13 -11.43 -0.80
N PHE A 346 -12.77 -10.30 -1.11
CA PHE A 346 -12.61 -9.06 -0.36
C PHE A 346 -12.80 -9.31 1.14
N ASN A 347 -11.82 -8.91 1.94
CA ASN A 347 -11.81 -9.12 3.38
C ASN A 347 -11.19 -7.90 4.08
N PRO A 348 -12.03 -7.03 4.68
CA PRO A 348 -11.56 -5.85 5.41
C PRO A 348 -10.60 -6.16 6.55
N SER A 349 -10.57 -7.39 7.09
CA SER A 349 -9.68 -7.76 8.18
C SER A 349 -8.26 -8.14 7.73
N LEU A 350 -8.03 -8.26 6.41
CA LEU A 350 -6.76 -8.63 5.81
C LEU A 350 -6.10 -7.44 5.07
N GLY A 351 -4.90 -7.68 4.53
CA GLY A 351 -4.17 -6.74 3.67
C GLY A 351 -3.06 -5.96 4.37
N LEU A 352 -2.46 -5.02 3.63
CA LEU A 352 -1.33 -4.21 4.09
C LEU A 352 -1.63 -3.51 5.43
N GLY A 353 -0.67 -3.61 6.36
CA GLY A 353 -0.76 -3.08 7.71
C GLY A 353 -1.45 -3.99 8.73
N LYS A 354 -2.05 -5.12 8.30
CA LYS A 354 -2.77 -6.06 9.18
C LYS A 354 -2.06 -7.41 9.38
N GLY A 355 -0.90 -7.60 8.77
CA GLY A 355 -0.12 -8.84 8.88
C GLY A 355 0.60 -8.99 10.23
N GLU A 356 0.77 -10.23 10.67
CA GLU A 356 1.63 -10.53 11.82
C GLU A 356 3.11 -10.24 11.50
N SER A 357 3.88 -9.89 12.54
CA SER A 357 5.32 -9.63 12.38
C SER A 357 6.06 -10.90 11.97
N LYS A 358 6.67 -10.89 10.77
CA LYS A 358 7.53 -11.97 10.26
C LYS A 358 8.69 -12.28 11.22
N LEU A 359 9.24 -11.27 11.90
CA LEU A 359 10.26 -11.45 12.94
C LEU A 359 9.70 -12.21 14.15
N LYS A 360 8.53 -11.81 14.67
CA LYS A 360 7.89 -12.54 15.79
C LYS A 360 7.60 -13.99 15.42
N ARG A 361 7.15 -14.26 14.19
CA ARG A 361 6.94 -15.62 13.68
C ARG A 361 8.25 -16.39 13.52
N GLY A 362 9.30 -15.76 13.01
CA GLY A 362 10.64 -16.33 12.93
C GLY A 362 11.16 -16.73 14.30
N PHE A 363 11.04 -15.86 15.30
CA PHE A 363 11.37 -16.17 16.70
C PHE A 363 10.51 -17.30 17.28
N ALA A 364 9.20 -17.31 17.01
CA ALA A 364 8.31 -18.41 17.42
C ALA A 364 8.64 -19.75 16.72
N GLY A 365 9.25 -19.69 15.53
CA GLY A 365 9.71 -20.87 14.78
C GLY A 365 11.09 -21.38 15.19
N LEU A 366 11.92 -20.59 15.89
CA LEU A 366 13.26 -21.00 16.33
C LEU A 366 13.25 -22.26 17.22
N PRO A 367 12.34 -22.42 18.20
CA PRO A 367 12.25 -23.65 18.98
C PRO A 367 11.96 -24.88 18.13
N LEU A 368 11.13 -24.75 17.09
CA LEU A 368 10.78 -25.84 16.17
C LEU A 368 11.95 -26.19 15.24
N LEU A 369 12.70 -25.17 14.78
CA LEU A 369 13.94 -25.39 14.03
C LEU A 369 14.99 -26.10 14.90
N ALA A 370 15.15 -25.67 16.15
CA ALA A 370 16.05 -26.32 17.10
C ALA A 370 15.65 -27.79 17.33
N LEU A 371 14.37 -28.08 17.51
CA LEU A 371 13.87 -29.46 17.61
C LEU A 371 14.14 -30.28 16.34
N SER A 372 14.05 -29.69 15.15
CA SER A 372 14.37 -30.40 13.90
C SER A 372 15.87 -30.71 13.74
N LEU A 373 16.74 -29.81 14.20
CA LEU A 373 18.20 -29.94 14.07
C LEU A 373 18.80 -30.83 15.17
N PHE A 374 18.31 -30.71 16.40
CA PHE A 374 18.81 -31.45 17.56
C PHE A 374 17.97 -32.70 17.87
N GLY A 375 16.83 -32.88 17.21
CA GLY A 375 15.93 -34.01 17.38
C GLY A 375 16.57 -35.38 17.22
N PRO A 376 17.37 -35.62 16.16
CA PRO A 376 18.09 -36.88 15.99
C PRO A 376 19.10 -37.15 17.10
N TRP A 377 19.78 -36.11 17.61
CA TRP A 377 20.71 -36.21 18.74
C TRP A 377 19.98 -36.48 20.06
N LEU A 378 18.82 -35.86 20.28
CA LEU A 378 17.93 -36.15 21.40
C LEU A 378 17.36 -37.58 21.33
N ALA A 379 17.10 -38.11 20.12
CA ALA A 379 16.56 -39.46 19.96
C ALA A 379 17.60 -40.59 20.20
N GLU A 380 18.87 -40.27 20.47
CA GLU A 380 19.88 -41.28 20.80
C GLU A 380 19.66 -41.88 22.21
N PRO A 381 19.73 -43.21 22.37
CA PRO A 381 19.52 -43.87 23.66
C PRO A 381 20.45 -43.39 24.78
N SER A 382 21.66 -42.95 24.45
CA SER A 382 22.64 -42.39 25.40
C SER A 382 22.21 -41.06 26.02
N ASN A 383 21.28 -40.34 25.39
CA ASN A 383 20.83 -39.01 25.82
C ASN A 383 19.46 -39.06 26.53
N LEU A 384 18.85 -40.25 26.67
CA LEU A 384 17.54 -40.49 27.30
C LEU A 384 17.46 -39.96 28.76
N ALA A 385 18.55 -40.04 29.53
CA ALA A 385 18.57 -39.59 30.93
C ALA A 385 18.38 -38.08 31.08
N MET A 386 18.83 -37.29 30.09
CA MET A 386 18.63 -35.83 30.09
C MET A 386 17.20 -35.48 29.66
N ILE A 387 16.60 -36.32 28.82
CA ILE A 387 15.25 -36.16 28.30
C ILE A 387 14.21 -36.46 29.38
N ASP A 388 14.39 -37.54 30.14
CA ASP A 388 13.52 -37.89 31.27
C ASP A 388 13.40 -36.76 32.31
N GLN A 389 14.46 -35.94 32.46
CA GLN A 389 14.45 -34.76 33.34
C GLN A 389 13.66 -33.57 32.78
N LEU A 390 13.54 -33.45 31.46
CA LEU A 390 12.82 -32.37 30.77
C LEU A 390 11.37 -32.76 30.44
N THR A 391 11.06 -34.04 30.37
CA THR A 391 9.72 -34.61 30.11
C THR A 391 8.59 -33.96 30.93
N PRO A 392 8.73 -33.67 32.24
CA PRO A 392 7.66 -33.06 33.04
C PRO A 392 7.30 -31.62 32.64
N LEU A 393 8.18 -30.91 31.92
CA LEU A 393 7.93 -29.53 31.46
C LEU A 393 7.01 -29.48 30.24
N PHE A 394 6.93 -30.57 29.47
CA PHE A 394 6.24 -30.59 28.18
C PHE A 394 5.09 -31.61 28.13
N LEU A 395 5.15 -32.67 28.94
CA LEU A 395 4.19 -33.77 28.96
C LEU A 395 3.65 -33.99 30.37
N SER A 396 2.34 -34.14 30.50
CA SER A 396 1.70 -34.69 31.69
C SER A 396 1.09 -36.05 31.36
N TYR A 397 1.52 -37.09 32.06
CA TYR A 397 1.01 -38.45 31.89
C TYR A 397 -0.15 -38.70 32.86
N ASP A 398 -1.31 -39.07 32.32
CA ASP A 398 -2.44 -39.53 33.11
C ASP A 398 -2.41 -41.07 33.19
N HIS A 399 -1.92 -41.56 34.33
CA HIS A 399 -1.83 -43.00 34.61
C HIS A 399 -3.18 -43.72 34.63
N ALA A 400 -4.29 -43.01 34.87
CA ALA A 400 -5.62 -43.63 34.95
C ALA A 400 -6.21 -43.93 33.57
N SER A 401 -5.93 -43.07 32.59
CA SER A 401 -6.44 -43.20 31.21
C SER A 401 -5.40 -43.72 30.23
N ASN A 402 -4.18 -44.02 30.70
CA ASN A 402 -3.03 -44.43 29.89
C ASN A 402 -2.77 -43.46 28.73
N SER A 403 -2.82 -42.16 29.05
CA SER A 403 -2.85 -41.11 28.05
C SER A 403 -1.93 -39.93 28.38
N VAL A 404 -1.45 -39.27 27.33
CA VAL A 404 -0.48 -38.18 27.43
C VAL A 404 -1.16 -36.89 27.00
N ARG A 405 -1.07 -35.83 27.82
CA ARG A 405 -1.33 -34.45 27.39
C ARG A 405 -0.01 -33.72 27.19
N ALA A 406 0.11 -32.99 26.10
CA ALA A 406 1.35 -32.32 25.70
C ALA A 406 1.12 -30.83 25.47
N TRP A 407 1.92 -29.94 26.05
CA TRP A 407 1.80 -28.52 25.73
C TRP A 407 2.43 -28.23 24.35
N PRO A 408 1.80 -27.44 23.45
CA PRO A 408 0.60 -26.62 23.64
C PRO A 408 -0.73 -27.30 23.22
N TYR A 409 -0.72 -28.60 22.92
CA TYR A 409 -1.86 -29.33 22.37
C TYR A 409 -2.65 -30.12 23.43
N THR A 410 -3.91 -29.75 23.67
CA THR A 410 -4.78 -30.42 24.65
C THR A 410 -5.32 -31.79 24.21
N GLY A 411 -4.74 -32.41 23.19
CA GLY A 411 -5.16 -33.71 22.65
C GLY A 411 -4.65 -34.88 23.49
N VAL A 412 -5.40 -35.99 23.46
CA VAL A 412 -5.11 -37.23 24.21
C VAL A 412 -4.59 -38.27 23.21
N LEU A 413 -3.30 -38.62 23.28
CA LEU A 413 -2.70 -39.67 22.45
C LEU A 413 -2.65 -41.00 23.22
N ALA A 414 -3.09 -42.08 22.58
CA ALA A 414 -2.83 -43.44 23.06
C ALA A 414 -1.43 -43.85 22.58
N ALA A 415 -0.46 -43.90 23.50
CA ALA A 415 0.92 -44.24 23.17
C ALA A 415 1.35 -45.52 23.90
N SER A 416 2.03 -46.42 23.20
CA SER A 416 2.62 -47.65 23.77
C SER A 416 3.93 -47.39 24.54
N SER A 417 4.60 -46.25 24.31
CA SER A 417 5.83 -45.85 25.01
C SER A 417 6.10 -44.34 24.88
N GLY A 418 6.96 -43.78 25.75
CA GLY A 418 7.41 -42.38 25.65
C GLY A 418 8.23 -42.06 24.38
N LEU A 419 8.85 -43.07 23.77
CA LEU A 419 9.55 -42.97 22.48
C LEU A 419 8.59 -42.72 21.32
N ASP A 420 7.38 -43.30 21.35
CA ASP A 420 6.36 -43.09 20.31
C ASP A 420 5.82 -41.64 20.35
N VAL A 421 5.65 -41.09 21.55
CA VAL A 421 5.26 -39.69 21.75
C VAL A 421 6.36 -38.75 21.23
N MET A 422 7.63 -39.04 21.51
CA MET A 422 8.75 -38.22 21.04
C MET A 422 8.92 -38.26 19.52
N ARG A 423 8.77 -39.43 18.88
CA ARG A 423 8.79 -39.53 17.41
C ARG A 423 7.67 -38.71 16.78
N PHE A 424 6.45 -38.79 17.33
CA PHE A 424 5.35 -37.93 16.90
C PHE A 424 5.68 -36.44 17.01
N HIS A 425 6.33 -36.01 18.10
CA HIS A 425 6.70 -34.60 18.29
C HIS A 425 7.82 -34.14 17.35
N LEU A 426 8.76 -35.03 17.01
CA LEU A 426 9.80 -34.75 16.03
C LEU A 426 9.21 -34.60 14.62
N ASP A 427 8.39 -35.57 14.20
CA ASP A 427 7.76 -35.54 12.88
C ASP A 427 6.79 -34.36 12.76
N PHE A 428 5.96 -34.12 13.78
CA PHE A 428 5.04 -32.99 13.82
C PHE A 428 5.76 -31.65 13.94
N GLY A 429 6.82 -31.57 14.76
CA GLY A 429 7.64 -30.38 14.91
C GLY A 429 8.36 -30.00 13.61
N ILE A 430 8.83 -30.98 12.85
CA ILE A 430 9.38 -30.79 11.50
C ILE A 430 8.30 -30.30 10.55
N ILE A 431 7.10 -30.90 10.55
CA ILE A 431 5.98 -30.46 9.71
C ILE A 431 5.59 -29.01 10.05
N CYS A 432 5.43 -28.67 11.34
CA CYS A 432 5.12 -27.32 11.78
C CYS A 432 6.24 -26.32 11.45
N ALA A 433 7.51 -26.70 11.60
CA ALA A 433 8.65 -25.88 11.19
C ALA A 433 8.61 -25.62 9.68
N VAL A 434 8.48 -26.66 8.87
CA VAL A 434 8.36 -26.56 7.41
C VAL A 434 7.19 -25.67 7.03
N VAL A 435 6.03 -25.82 7.69
CA VAL A 435 4.84 -24.99 7.46
C VAL A 435 5.09 -23.54 7.85
N LEU A 436 5.73 -23.26 8.99
CA LEU A 436 6.07 -21.91 9.45
C LEU A 436 7.12 -21.24 8.57
N PHE A 437 8.14 -21.98 8.12
CA PHE A 437 9.17 -21.50 7.22
C PHE A 437 8.64 -21.28 5.81
N GLU A 438 7.87 -22.22 5.25
CA GLU A 438 7.21 -22.05 3.96
C GLU A 438 6.16 -20.95 4.03
N SER A 439 5.44 -20.79 5.13
CA SER A 439 4.53 -19.65 5.35
C SER A 439 5.26 -18.32 5.40
N SER A 440 6.43 -18.27 6.04
CA SER A 440 7.26 -17.06 6.10
C SER A 440 7.89 -16.74 4.74
N ARG A 441 8.29 -17.78 3.98
CA ARG A 441 8.80 -17.67 2.61
C ARG A 441 7.71 -17.24 1.62
N ARG A 442 6.50 -17.77 1.77
CA ARG A 442 5.31 -17.50 0.93
C ARG A 442 4.35 -16.51 1.58
N ALA A 443 4.88 -15.50 2.26
CA ALA A 443 4.12 -14.33 2.73
C ALA A 443 2.72 -14.60 3.34
N ASN A 444 2.58 -15.58 4.22
CA ASN A 444 1.35 -15.96 4.95
C ASN A 444 0.34 -16.87 4.22
N VAL A 445 0.70 -17.53 3.11
CA VAL A 445 -0.23 -18.45 2.40
C VAL A 445 -0.52 -19.74 3.19
N LEU A 446 0.33 -20.15 4.11
CA LEU A 446 0.15 -21.35 4.96
C LEU A 446 -0.03 -20.95 6.42
N THR A 447 -1.18 -21.20 7.03
CA THR A 447 -1.39 -21.04 8.48
C THR A 447 -1.49 -22.41 9.15
N ILE A 448 -1.15 -22.52 10.43
CA ILE A 448 -1.35 -23.78 11.17
C ILE A 448 -2.85 -24.15 11.19
N SER A 449 -3.75 -23.17 11.10
CA SER A 449 -5.20 -23.37 10.94
C SER A 449 -5.66 -23.82 9.55
N SER A 450 -4.75 -23.91 8.57
CA SER A 450 -5.03 -24.41 7.21
C SER A 450 -4.65 -25.88 7.00
N LEU A 451 -4.10 -26.52 8.05
CA LEU A 451 -3.89 -27.96 8.19
C LEU A 451 -4.91 -28.50 9.20
#